data_AF-A0A397UBH7-F1
#
_entry.id   AF-A0A397UBH7-F1
#
_cell.length_a   1.000
_cell.length_b   1.000
_cell.length_c   1.000
_cell.angle_alpha   90.00
_cell.angle_beta   90.00
_cell.angle_gamma   90.00
#
_symmetry.space_group_name_H-M   'P 1'
#
loop_
_entity.id
_entity.type
_entity.pdbx_description
1 polymer ?
#
loop_
_entity_poly.entity_id
_entity_poly.type
_entity_poly.pdbx_seq_one_letter_code
_entity_poly.pdbx_strand_id
1 'polypeptide(L)'
;MPMPGQENNSWGYHGNNGYLFCSGSGAQYGPPYTIGDTIGCYLNFKNRLVFYTKNGINLGIACHLPDYLKENSLYPCVGFRSQNGVIEANFGDRNFEYSVMTNKDINNQLNNAFTKHFKLIYNRLVKTEACCSAFEYQGKFYFIRGEYEETLVDLINKLTNSLKKNQNNIIDLSYRGKIYFIIGKYAEALEDLTKLLDIEQNNIIALRYRGEIYYIMKKYENSIVDLKKLLKINPHDAWANEAHKFVEKS
;
A
#
# COMPACT_ATOMS: atom_id res chain seq x y z
N MET A 1 7.49 -26.60 14.22
CA MET A 1 6.57 -25.53 14.63
C MET A 1 5.51 -25.37 13.55
N PRO A 2 4.27 -24.96 13.90
CA PRO A 2 3.30 -24.47 12.93
C PRO A 2 3.84 -23.24 12.18
N MET A 3 3.35 -23.02 10.96
CA MET A 3 3.71 -21.85 10.15
C MET A 3 2.92 -20.61 10.60
N PRO A 4 3.38 -19.38 10.32
CA PRO A 4 2.59 -18.16 10.55
C PRO A 4 1.18 -18.28 9.98
N GLY A 5 0.17 -17.84 10.74
CA GLY A 5 -1.24 -18.01 10.39
C GLY A 5 -1.91 -19.30 10.85
N GLN A 6 -1.15 -20.34 11.23
CA GLN A 6 -1.73 -21.65 11.60
C GLN A 6 -2.12 -21.78 13.08
N GLU A 7 -1.69 -20.85 13.94
CA GLU A 7 -2.08 -20.77 15.36
C GLU A 7 -3.05 -19.61 15.62
N ASN A 8 -3.77 -19.67 16.73
CA ASN A 8 -4.65 -18.58 17.20
C ASN A 8 -3.88 -17.25 17.31
N ASN A 9 -4.51 -16.16 16.85
CA ASN A 9 -3.91 -14.82 16.80
C ASN A 9 -2.63 -14.75 15.97
N SER A 10 -2.55 -15.56 14.91
CA SER A 10 -1.49 -15.54 13.92
C SER A 10 -2.07 -15.29 12.52
N TRP A 11 -1.31 -14.62 11.68
CA TRP A 11 -1.63 -14.35 10.27
C TRP A 11 -0.42 -14.64 9.40
N GLY A 12 -0.62 -15.24 8.22
CA GLY A 12 0.50 -15.58 7.34
C GLY A 12 0.08 -15.90 5.92
N TYR A 13 0.74 -15.26 4.95
CA TYR A 13 0.68 -15.60 3.53
C TYR A 13 1.75 -16.65 3.21
N HIS A 14 1.39 -17.73 2.51
CA HIS A 14 2.23 -18.92 2.32
C HIS A 14 2.65 -19.07 0.85
N GLY A 15 3.95 -19.08 0.58
CA GLY A 15 4.48 -19.06 -0.79
C GLY A 15 4.29 -20.34 -1.61
N ASN A 16 4.10 -21.50 -0.97
CA ASN A 16 3.95 -22.77 -1.67
C ASN A 16 2.62 -22.92 -2.42
N ASN A 17 1.57 -22.21 -2.00
CA ASN A 17 0.21 -22.30 -2.57
C ASN A 17 -0.49 -20.93 -2.73
N GLY A 18 0.08 -19.85 -2.22
CA GLY A 18 -0.54 -18.52 -2.26
C GLY A 18 -1.71 -18.34 -1.29
N TYR A 19 -1.88 -19.26 -0.33
CA TYR A 19 -2.94 -19.15 0.67
C TYR A 19 -2.58 -18.12 1.74
N LEU A 20 -3.61 -17.44 2.25
CA LEU A 20 -3.54 -16.74 3.51
C LEU A 20 -4.13 -17.64 4.60
N PHE A 21 -3.43 -17.74 5.72
CA PHE A 21 -3.92 -18.37 6.95
C PHE A 21 -4.15 -17.31 8.03
N CYS A 22 -5.31 -17.38 8.67
CA CYS A 22 -5.78 -16.48 9.72
C CYS A 22 -6.31 -17.33 10.88
N SER A 23 -5.61 -17.36 12.02
CA SER A 23 -5.98 -18.17 13.19
C SER A 23 -6.36 -19.62 12.85
N GLY A 24 -5.53 -20.31 12.07
CA GLY A 24 -5.73 -21.68 11.61
C GLY A 24 -6.59 -21.84 10.35
N SER A 25 -7.44 -20.86 10.00
CA SER A 25 -8.29 -20.92 8.81
C SER A 25 -7.54 -20.46 7.56
N GLY A 26 -7.46 -21.31 6.53
CA GLY A 26 -6.76 -21.01 5.27
C GLY A 26 -7.70 -20.75 4.09
N ALA A 27 -7.41 -19.74 3.27
CA ALA A 27 -8.12 -19.44 2.03
C ALA A 27 -7.17 -19.00 0.90
N GLN A 28 -7.57 -19.21 -0.38
CA GLN A 28 -6.81 -18.69 -1.52
C GLN A 28 -6.77 -17.15 -1.46
N TYR A 29 -5.58 -16.59 -1.51
CA TYR A 29 -5.39 -15.16 -1.34
C TYR A 29 -4.67 -14.51 -2.51
N GLY A 30 -3.45 -14.97 -2.81
CA GLY A 30 -2.60 -14.46 -3.89
C GLY A 30 -1.96 -15.60 -4.69
N PRO A 31 -1.00 -15.30 -5.58
CA PRO A 31 -0.22 -16.30 -6.29
C PRO A 31 0.78 -17.01 -5.37
N PRO A 32 1.32 -18.18 -5.73
CA PRO A 32 2.53 -18.69 -5.09
C PRO A 32 3.74 -17.77 -5.36
N TYR A 33 4.77 -17.88 -4.53
CA TYR A 33 6.02 -17.12 -4.66
C TYR A 33 7.23 -17.97 -4.28
N THR A 34 8.39 -17.61 -4.83
CA THR A 34 9.62 -18.42 -4.80
C THR A 34 10.87 -17.56 -4.64
N ILE A 35 12.04 -18.19 -4.73
CA ILE A 35 13.36 -17.54 -4.68
C ILE A 35 13.42 -16.42 -5.73
N GLY A 36 13.78 -15.21 -5.29
CA GLY A 36 13.85 -14.01 -6.12
C GLY A 36 12.61 -13.10 -6.04
N ASP A 37 11.47 -13.60 -5.58
CA ASP A 37 10.30 -12.74 -5.34
C ASP A 37 10.49 -11.89 -4.07
N THR A 38 10.12 -10.61 -4.13
CA THR A 38 10.07 -9.71 -2.97
C THR A 38 8.65 -9.68 -2.41
N ILE A 39 8.46 -10.08 -1.15
CA ILE A 39 7.14 -10.04 -0.49
C ILE A 39 7.10 -8.87 0.50
N GLY A 40 6.10 -8.01 0.39
CA GLY A 40 5.81 -6.98 1.39
C GLY A 40 4.67 -7.39 2.31
N CYS A 41 4.65 -6.85 3.54
CA CYS A 41 3.51 -6.95 4.45
C CYS A 41 3.18 -5.53 4.92
N TYR A 42 1.99 -5.03 4.55
CA TYR A 42 1.51 -3.74 4.98
C TYR A 42 0.46 -3.94 6.07
N LEU A 43 0.64 -3.24 7.19
CA LEU A 43 -0.23 -3.26 8.35
C LEU A 43 -0.63 -1.82 8.67
N ASN A 44 -1.94 -1.56 8.69
CA ASN A 44 -2.51 -0.30 9.16
C ASN A 44 -3.36 -0.58 10.41
N PHE A 45 -2.87 -0.13 11.56
CA PHE A 45 -3.47 -0.42 12.87
C PHE A 45 -4.82 0.24 13.11
N LYS A 46 -5.11 1.37 12.44
CA LYS A 46 -6.33 2.17 12.65
C LYS A 46 -7.52 1.69 11.85
N ASN A 47 -7.30 1.43 10.56
CA ASN A 47 -8.28 0.74 9.70
C ASN A 47 -8.24 -0.78 9.91
N ARG A 48 -7.33 -1.23 10.77
CA ARG A 48 -7.23 -2.59 11.29
C ARG A 48 -7.09 -3.60 10.16
N LEU A 49 -6.34 -3.25 9.11
CA LEU A 49 -6.20 -4.01 7.87
C LEU A 49 -4.76 -4.46 7.64
N VAL A 50 -4.63 -5.64 7.03
CA VAL A 50 -3.37 -6.18 6.52
C VAL A 50 -3.54 -6.48 5.04
N PHE A 51 -2.52 -6.19 4.24
CA PHE A 51 -2.34 -6.78 2.91
C PHE A 51 -0.88 -7.15 2.68
N TYR A 52 -0.63 -8.09 1.78
CA TYR A 52 0.71 -8.40 1.31
C TYR A 52 0.94 -7.80 -0.07
N THR A 53 2.20 -7.63 -0.43
CA THR A 53 2.59 -7.34 -1.82
C THR A 53 3.49 -8.43 -2.36
N LYS A 54 3.50 -8.61 -3.68
CA LYS A 54 4.48 -9.42 -4.40
C LYS A 54 5.14 -8.55 -5.46
N ASN A 55 6.45 -8.41 -5.43
CA ASN A 55 7.27 -7.60 -6.34
C ASN A 55 6.78 -6.15 -6.50
N GLY A 56 6.19 -5.58 -5.44
CA GLY A 56 5.58 -4.25 -5.48
C GLY A 56 4.12 -4.20 -5.97
N ILE A 57 3.50 -5.31 -6.37
CA ILE A 57 2.04 -5.37 -6.58
C ILE A 57 1.33 -5.61 -5.24
N ASN A 58 0.39 -4.76 -4.86
CA ASN A 58 -0.52 -5.02 -3.74
C ASN A 58 -1.50 -6.16 -4.06
N LEU A 59 -1.50 -7.23 -3.26
CA LEU A 59 -2.32 -8.44 -3.51
C LEU A 59 -3.77 -8.33 -3.01
N GLY A 60 -4.15 -7.16 -2.49
CA GLY A 60 -5.48 -6.90 -1.93
C GLY A 60 -5.60 -7.25 -0.45
N ILE A 61 -6.72 -6.88 0.17
CA ILE A 61 -6.91 -7.05 1.62
C ILE A 61 -6.76 -8.53 1.98
N ALA A 62 -5.81 -8.82 2.87
CA ALA A 62 -5.58 -10.15 3.40
C ALA A 62 -6.59 -10.43 4.53
N CYS A 63 -6.57 -9.60 5.56
CA CYS A 63 -7.47 -9.73 6.70
C CYS A 63 -7.73 -8.38 7.37
N HIS A 64 -8.80 -8.35 8.16
CA HIS A 64 -8.97 -7.37 9.22
C HIS A 64 -8.52 -7.98 10.54
N LEU A 65 -7.82 -7.19 11.35
CA LEU A 65 -7.43 -7.56 12.71
C LEU A 65 -8.66 -7.54 13.65
N PRO A 66 -8.73 -8.36 14.71
CA PRO A 66 -9.80 -8.31 15.72
C PRO A 66 -9.65 -7.18 16.74
N ASP A 67 -10.74 -6.53 17.18
CA ASP A 67 -10.74 -5.25 17.94
C ASP A 67 -10.01 -5.27 19.29
N TYR A 68 -9.78 -6.44 19.87
CA TYR A 68 -9.02 -6.60 21.11
C TYR A 68 -7.49 -6.49 20.94
N LEU A 69 -6.96 -6.54 19.70
CA LEU A 69 -5.52 -6.44 19.46
C LEU A 69 -5.02 -5.00 19.60
N LYS A 70 -4.07 -4.81 20.52
CA LYS A 70 -3.32 -3.57 20.71
C LYS A 70 -2.15 -3.48 19.73
N GLU A 71 -1.71 -2.27 19.42
CA GLU A 71 -0.67 -2.01 18.42
C GLU A 71 0.66 -2.73 18.72
N ASN A 72 1.04 -2.80 20.00
CA ASN A 72 2.28 -3.45 20.46
C ASN A 72 2.11 -4.97 20.72
N SER A 73 1.07 -5.62 20.19
CA SER A 73 0.79 -7.05 20.39
C SER A 73 1.05 -7.93 19.17
N LEU A 74 1.54 -7.35 18.06
CA LEU A 74 1.89 -8.07 16.84
C LEU A 74 3.41 -8.06 16.62
N TYR A 75 3.95 -9.23 16.28
CA TYR A 75 5.36 -9.44 15.99
C TYR A 75 5.51 -9.94 14.54
N PRO A 76 6.42 -9.37 13.73
CA PRO A 76 6.70 -9.90 12.40
C PRO A 76 7.29 -11.30 12.52
N CYS A 77 6.81 -12.24 11.70
CA CYS A 77 7.25 -13.63 11.71
C CYS A 77 7.35 -14.18 10.29
N VAL A 78 8.40 -14.95 10.02
CA VAL A 78 8.57 -15.71 8.77
C VAL A 78 8.94 -17.14 9.13
N GLY A 79 8.27 -18.11 8.51
CA GLY A 79 8.51 -19.54 8.73
C GLY A 79 9.07 -20.21 7.47
N PHE A 80 9.94 -21.20 7.67
CA PHE A 80 10.49 -22.03 6.58
C PHE A 80 10.27 -23.51 6.88
N ARG A 81 10.13 -24.29 5.80
CA ARG A 81 10.18 -25.76 5.84
C ARG A 81 11.41 -26.34 5.13
N SER A 82 12.11 -25.54 4.33
CA SER A 82 13.37 -25.90 3.69
C SER A 82 14.55 -25.73 4.65
N GLN A 83 15.44 -26.71 4.67
CA GLN A 83 16.77 -26.53 5.25
C GLN A 83 17.56 -25.54 4.39
N ASN A 84 18.39 -24.70 5.01
CA ASN A 84 19.24 -23.68 4.37
C ASN A 84 18.49 -22.58 3.59
N GLY A 85 17.20 -22.35 3.87
CA GLY A 85 16.48 -21.18 3.37
C GLY A 85 17.04 -19.89 3.95
N VAL A 86 17.37 -18.91 3.10
CA VAL A 86 17.80 -17.56 3.50
C VAL A 86 16.74 -16.57 3.07
N ILE A 87 16.43 -15.58 3.92
CA ILE A 87 15.57 -14.45 3.57
C ILE A 87 16.17 -13.11 3.92
N GLU A 88 15.67 -12.14 3.18
CA GLU A 88 15.97 -10.73 3.29
C GLU A 88 14.89 -10.01 4.18
N ALA A 89 15.21 -9.41 5.37
CA ALA A 89 14.34 -8.48 6.18
C ALA A 89 14.80 -6.96 6.38
N ASN A 90 14.06 -5.91 5.91
CA ASN A 90 14.40 -4.43 5.87
C ASN A 90 13.29 -3.52 6.39
N PHE A 91 13.52 -2.95 7.56
CA PHE A 91 12.51 -2.18 8.29
C PHE A 91 12.53 -0.66 7.98
N GLY A 92 13.30 -0.22 6.97
CA GLY A 92 13.30 1.16 6.46
C GLY A 92 14.60 1.65 5.79
N ASP A 93 15.69 0.88 5.85
CA ASP A 93 17.06 1.26 5.46
C ASP A 93 17.29 1.47 3.94
N ARG A 94 16.42 0.91 3.10
CA ARG A 94 16.29 1.28 1.67
C ARG A 94 14.83 1.49 1.30
N ASN A 95 14.59 2.17 0.16
CA ASN A 95 13.26 2.34 -0.43
C ASN A 95 12.47 1.03 -0.52
N PHE A 96 11.15 1.14 -0.34
CA PHE A 96 10.19 0.05 -0.37
C PHE A 96 9.83 -0.29 -1.82
N GLU A 97 9.80 -1.58 -2.18
CA GLU A 97 9.42 -2.03 -3.53
C GLU A 97 7.98 -1.63 -3.86
N TYR A 98 7.08 -1.79 -2.88
CA TYR A 98 5.75 -1.21 -2.92
C TYR A 98 5.80 0.26 -2.48
N SER A 99 5.78 1.17 -3.44
CA SER A 99 5.80 2.61 -3.21
C SER A 99 4.40 3.21 -3.34
N VAL A 100 3.71 3.41 -2.21
CA VAL A 100 2.42 4.13 -2.15
C VAL A 100 2.57 5.61 -2.53
N MET A 101 3.75 6.16 -2.25
CA MET A 101 4.31 7.44 -2.69
C MET A 101 5.83 7.30 -2.83
N THR A 102 6.42 7.87 -3.87
CA THR A 102 7.85 8.20 -3.82
C THR A 102 8.02 9.56 -3.12
N ASN A 103 9.16 9.77 -2.45
CA ASN A 103 9.54 11.10 -1.96
C ASN A 103 9.58 12.15 -3.09
N LYS A 104 9.77 11.72 -4.34
CA LYS A 104 9.76 12.56 -5.54
C LYS A 104 8.35 13.02 -5.91
N ASP A 105 7.33 12.20 -5.74
CA ASP A 105 5.92 12.59 -5.96
C ASP A 105 5.48 13.65 -4.94
N ILE A 106 5.87 13.46 -3.67
CA ILE A 106 5.64 14.43 -2.59
C ILE A 106 6.35 15.75 -2.93
N ASN A 107 7.64 15.70 -3.27
CA ASN A 107 8.44 16.89 -3.54
C ASN A 107 8.05 17.65 -4.82
N ASN A 108 7.73 16.94 -5.91
CA ASN A 108 7.33 17.58 -7.19
C ASN A 108 6.07 18.44 -7.03
N GLN A 109 5.16 18.03 -6.14
CA GLN A 109 3.91 18.74 -5.86
C GLN A 109 4.04 19.83 -4.79
N LEU A 110 5.09 19.81 -3.96
CA LEU A 110 5.42 20.86 -2.97
C LEU A 110 6.10 22.12 -3.57
N ASN A 111 6.33 22.15 -4.89
CA ASN A 111 6.99 23.25 -5.60
C ASN A 111 6.10 24.47 -5.88
N ASN A 112 4.79 24.41 -5.63
CA ASN A 112 3.93 25.59 -5.64
C ASN A 112 3.33 25.84 -4.24
N ALA A 113 3.56 27.06 -3.73
CA ALA A 113 3.05 27.67 -2.49
C ALA A 113 3.43 27.09 -1.11
N PHE A 114 3.69 25.79 -0.92
CA PHE A 114 3.75 25.20 0.44
C PHE A 114 5.14 25.16 1.12
N THR A 115 6.21 25.50 0.40
CA THR A 115 7.57 25.06 0.74
C THR A 115 8.16 25.64 2.03
N LYS A 116 7.74 26.82 2.51
CA LYS A 116 8.44 27.52 3.62
C LYS A 116 8.11 26.96 5.01
N HIS A 117 6.88 26.51 5.25
CA HIS A 117 6.47 25.96 6.55
C HIS A 117 6.76 24.45 6.63
N PHE A 118 6.46 23.70 5.57
CA PHE A 118 6.68 22.26 5.53
C PHE A 118 8.17 21.88 5.60
N LYS A 119 9.06 22.60 4.90
CA LYS A 119 10.52 22.37 4.97
C LYS A 119 11.11 22.64 6.36
N LEU A 120 10.48 23.52 7.13
CA LEU A 120 10.86 23.84 8.51
C LEU A 120 10.42 22.75 9.51
N ILE A 121 9.31 22.07 9.25
CA ILE A 121 8.80 20.94 10.04
C ILE A 121 9.56 19.66 9.66
N TYR A 122 9.69 19.36 8.37
CA TYR A 122 10.41 18.19 7.83
C TYR A 122 11.87 18.14 8.30
N ASN A 123 12.61 19.25 8.22
CA ASN A 123 14.00 19.32 8.70
C ASN A 123 14.13 19.21 10.24
N ARG A 124 13.02 19.38 10.98
CA ARG A 124 12.98 19.22 12.44
C ARG A 124 12.74 17.76 12.81
N LEU A 125 11.80 17.09 12.13
CA LEU A 125 11.45 15.68 12.32
C LEU A 125 12.60 14.72 11.96
N VAL A 126 13.35 14.99 10.89
CA VAL A 126 14.48 14.15 10.45
C VAL A 126 15.67 14.15 11.44
N LYS A 127 15.68 15.04 12.45
CA LYS A 127 16.77 15.17 13.43
C LYS A 127 16.45 14.70 14.85
N THR A 128 15.20 14.39 15.17
CA THR A 128 14.78 14.10 16.55
C THR A 128 14.42 12.62 16.73
N GLU A 129 15.48 11.87 17.02
CA GLU A 129 15.51 10.58 17.74
C GLU A 129 14.97 9.31 17.07
N ALA A 130 15.80 8.27 17.19
CA ALA A 130 15.57 6.93 16.67
C ALA A 130 14.89 6.03 17.71
N CYS A 131 14.28 4.94 17.24
CA CYS A 131 14.15 3.70 18.01
C CYS A 131 14.00 2.49 17.07
N CYS A 132 15.12 1.94 16.63
CA CYS A 132 15.22 0.60 16.05
C CYS A 132 16.53 -0.04 16.51
N SER A 133 16.48 -0.75 17.64
CA SER A 133 17.54 -1.64 18.10
C SER A 133 17.06 -3.09 17.99
N ALA A 134 17.42 -3.73 16.86
CA ALA A 134 17.34 -5.18 16.69
C ALA A 134 18.55 -5.61 15.86
N PHE A 135 19.30 -6.59 16.36
CA PHE A 135 20.57 -7.04 15.78
C PHE A 135 20.39 -7.85 14.49
N GLU A 136 21.51 -8.03 13.79
CA GLU A 136 21.69 -8.67 12.49
C GLU A 136 20.87 -9.96 12.28
N TYR A 137 20.29 -10.16 11.08
CA TYR A 137 20.94 -10.96 10.02
C TYR A 137 20.21 -10.85 8.66
N GLN A 138 20.78 -10.01 7.79
CA GLN A 138 20.76 -10.05 6.31
C GLN A 138 19.42 -10.13 5.54
N GLY A 139 18.63 -9.03 5.56
CA GLY A 139 18.24 -8.42 4.28
C GLY A 139 17.10 -7.38 4.19
N LYS A 140 16.04 -7.62 3.35
CA LYS A 140 15.03 -6.65 2.84
C LYS A 140 13.44 -6.84 2.72
N PHE A 141 12.66 -7.27 3.77
CA PHE A 141 11.17 -7.19 4.06
C PHE A 141 10.70 -5.96 4.87
N TYR A 142 9.49 -5.41 4.65
CA TYR A 142 9.13 -4.02 5.01
C TYR A 142 7.99 -3.78 6.04
N PHE A 143 8.09 -2.72 6.85
CA PHE A 143 7.07 -2.25 7.83
C PHE A 143 6.87 -0.72 7.74
N ILE A 144 5.62 -0.22 7.79
CA ILE A 144 5.30 1.23 7.74
C ILE A 144 4.60 1.65 9.05
N ARG A 145 5.16 2.65 9.74
CA ARG A 145 4.70 3.13 11.06
C ARG A 145 3.69 4.29 10.91
N GLY A 146 2.70 4.36 11.82
CA GLY A 146 1.51 5.22 11.71
C GLY A 146 1.70 6.73 11.95
N GLU A 147 2.93 7.25 12.02
CA GLU A 147 3.24 8.61 12.49
C GLU A 147 2.81 9.75 11.52
N TYR A 148 2.23 9.41 10.36
CA TYR A 148 1.81 10.38 9.34
C TYR A 148 0.34 10.80 9.43
N GLU A 149 -0.50 10.08 10.17
CA GLU A 149 -1.96 10.14 9.98
C GLU A 149 -2.63 11.47 10.36
N GLU A 150 -2.21 12.13 11.44
CA GLU A 150 -2.82 13.41 11.85
C GLU A 150 -2.66 14.47 10.77
N THR A 151 -1.49 14.47 10.10
CA THR A 151 -1.21 15.38 8.97
C THR A 151 -2.07 15.07 7.75
N LEU A 152 -2.38 13.79 7.50
CA LEU A 152 -3.24 13.37 6.40
C LEU A 152 -4.72 13.73 6.68
N VAL A 153 -5.18 13.65 7.92
CA VAL A 153 -6.53 14.06 8.33
C VAL A 153 -6.74 15.57 8.17
N ASP A 154 -5.79 16.39 8.62
CA ASP A 154 -5.81 17.85 8.39
C ASP A 154 -5.80 18.19 6.88
N LEU A 155 -4.99 17.48 6.09
CA LEU A 155 -4.94 17.66 4.63
C LEU A 155 -6.26 17.28 3.95
N ILE A 156 -6.90 16.16 4.32
CA ILE A 156 -8.25 15.79 3.85
C ILE A 156 -9.27 16.88 4.17
N ASN A 157 -9.24 17.44 5.38
CA ASN A 157 -10.16 18.51 5.78
C ASN A 157 -9.96 19.79 4.95
N LYS A 158 -8.70 20.17 4.67
CA LYS A 158 -8.36 21.30 3.80
C LYS A 158 -8.84 21.09 2.36
N LEU A 159 -8.53 19.93 1.77
CA LEU A 159 -8.98 19.57 0.41
C LEU A 159 -10.51 19.53 0.32
N THR A 160 -11.18 18.97 1.32
CA THR A 160 -12.65 18.93 1.39
C THR A 160 -13.26 20.33 1.45
N ASN A 161 -12.67 21.27 2.21
CA ASN A 161 -13.13 22.65 2.25
C ASN A 161 -12.81 23.45 0.97
N SER A 162 -11.78 23.06 0.22
CA SER A 162 -11.51 23.59 -1.13
C SER A 162 -12.54 23.08 -2.15
N LEU A 163 -12.82 21.77 -2.15
CA LEU A 163 -13.80 21.13 -3.03
C LEU A 163 -15.24 21.62 -2.78
N LYS A 164 -15.59 22.06 -1.56
CA LYS A 164 -16.87 22.77 -1.32
C LYS A 164 -17.01 24.08 -2.13
N LYS A 165 -15.90 24.76 -2.44
CA LYS A 165 -15.87 26.01 -3.22
C LYS A 165 -15.78 25.75 -4.72
N ASN A 166 -14.97 24.78 -5.13
CA ASN A 166 -14.87 24.32 -6.51
C ASN A 166 -14.88 22.79 -6.55
N GLN A 167 -16.05 22.22 -6.82
CA GLN A 167 -16.28 20.77 -6.74
C GLN A 167 -15.55 19.98 -7.84
N ASN A 168 -15.05 20.63 -8.89
CA ASN A 168 -14.41 20.01 -10.04
C ASN A 168 -12.92 20.35 -10.11
N ASN A 169 -12.30 20.73 -8.99
CA ASN A 169 -10.85 20.92 -8.93
C ASN A 169 -10.13 19.56 -9.06
N ILE A 170 -9.67 19.26 -10.27
CA ILE A 170 -8.95 18.03 -10.62
C ILE A 170 -7.73 17.77 -9.72
N ILE A 171 -7.07 18.82 -9.25
CA ILE A 171 -5.89 18.73 -8.38
C ILE A 171 -6.31 18.24 -7.00
N ASP A 172 -7.34 18.87 -6.41
CA ASP A 172 -7.81 18.49 -5.07
C ASP A 172 -8.42 17.08 -5.05
N LEU A 173 -9.16 16.69 -6.12
CA LEU A 173 -9.66 15.32 -6.30
C LEU A 173 -8.52 14.31 -6.41
N SER A 174 -7.47 14.61 -7.21
CA SER A 174 -6.29 13.75 -7.37
C SER A 174 -5.59 13.49 -6.02
N TYR A 175 -5.36 14.55 -5.24
CA TYR A 175 -4.73 14.43 -3.93
C TYR A 175 -5.61 13.68 -2.94
N ARG A 176 -6.89 14.06 -2.83
CA ARG A 176 -7.78 13.50 -1.80
C ARG A 176 -8.04 12.02 -2.05
N GLY A 177 -8.25 11.62 -3.31
CA GLY A 177 -8.32 10.21 -3.71
C GLY A 177 -7.04 9.43 -3.39
N LYS A 178 -5.85 10.00 -3.69
CA LYS A 178 -4.55 9.38 -3.33
C LYS A 178 -4.34 9.26 -1.82
N ILE A 179 -4.75 10.25 -1.02
CA ILE A 179 -4.64 10.19 0.43
C ILE A 179 -5.60 9.16 1.00
N TYR A 180 -6.87 9.14 0.55
CA TYR A 180 -7.84 8.13 0.95
C TYR A 180 -7.35 6.71 0.62
N PHE A 181 -6.72 6.50 -0.54
CA PHE A 181 -6.04 5.24 -0.88
C PHE A 181 -4.95 4.86 0.13
N ILE A 182 -4.05 5.79 0.48
CA ILE A 182 -2.99 5.58 1.47
C ILE A 182 -3.57 5.17 2.84
N ILE A 183 -4.65 5.82 3.26
CA ILE A 183 -5.32 5.53 4.54
C ILE A 183 -6.45 4.48 4.42
N GLY A 184 -6.42 3.61 3.40
CA GLY A 184 -7.34 2.47 3.27
C GLY A 184 -8.82 2.81 3.05
N LYS A 185 -9.16 4.09 2.88
CA LYS A 185 -10.52 4.61 2.62
C LYS A 185 -10.88 4.45 1.15
N TYR A 186 -10.95 3.19 0.71
CA TYR A 186 -11.09 2.86 -0.70
C TYR A 186 -12.41 3.33 -1.31
N ALA A 187 -13.51 3.38 -0.56
CA ALA A 187 -14.79 3.87 -1.07
C ALA A 187 -14.72 5.38 -1.39
N GLU A 188 -14.22 6.19 -0.46
CA GLU A 188 -14.04 7.63 -0.64
C GLU A 188 -12.99 7.94 -1.72
N ALA A 189 -11.95 7.11 -1.83
CA ALA A 189 -10.98 7.22 -2.92
C ALA A 189 -11.61 6.95 -4.30
N LEU A 190 -12.44 5.91 -4.44
CA LEU A 190 -13.12 5.59 -5.71
C LEU A 190 -14.06 6.70 -6.16
N GLU A 191 -14.72 7.40 -5.24
CA GLU A 191 -15.60 8.55 -5.54
C GLU A 191 -14.80 9.70 -6.19
N ASP A 192 -13.74 10.15 -5.52
CA ASP A 192 -12.87 11.24 -6.02
C ASP A 192 -12.19 10.89 -7.35
N LEU A 193 -11.65 9.67 -7.47
CA LEU A 193 -10.94 9.22 -8.66
C LEU A 193 -11.87 8.96 -9.84
N THR A 194 -13.12 8.56 -9.59
CA THR A 194 -14.14 8.43 -10.66
C THR A 194 -14.56 9.81 -11.15
N LYS A 195 -14.88 10.73 -10.24
CA LYS A 195 -15.21 12.12 -10.61
C LYS A 195 -14.09 12.81 -11.39
N LEU A 196 -12.84 12.53 -11.03
CA LEU A 196 -11.67 13.00 -11.76
C LEU A 196 -11.62 12.43 -13.20
N LEU A 197 -11.98 11.16 -13.42
CA LEU A 197 -12.03 10.55 -14.75
C LEU A 197 -13.25 10.99 -15.58
N ASP A 198 -14.33 11.43 -14.94
CA ASP A 198 -15.46 12.06 -15.64
C ASP A 198 -15.08 13.45 -16.20
N ILE A 199 -14.10 14.13 -15.59
CA ILE A 199 -13.55 15.41 -16.06
C ILE A 199 -12.37 15.19 -17.03
N GLU A 200 -11.43 14.31 -16.68
CA GLU A 200 -10.23 14.00 -17.45
C GLU A 200 -10.09 12.48 -17.67
N GLN A 201 -10.74 11.96 -18.71
CA GLN A 201 -10.84 10.52 -18.99
C GLN A 201 -9.51 9.75 -19.09
N ASN A 202 -8.40 10.45 -19.38
CA ASN A 202 -7.05 9.90 -19.52
C ASN A 202 -6.10 10.31 -18.36
N ASN A 203 -6.62 10.77 -17.23
CA ASN A 203 -5.79 11.17 -16.08
C ASN A 203 -5.03 9.96 -15.51
N ILE A 204 -3.70 9.98 -15.64
CA ILE A 204 -2.80 8.87 -15.27
C ILE A 204 -2.90 8.52 -13.78
N ILE A 205 -3.02 9.53 -12.91
CA ILE A 205 -3.12 9.35 -11.45
C ILE A 205 -4.43 8.63 -11.13
N ALA A 206 -5.53 9.08 -11.74
CA ALA A 206 -6.85 8.51 -11.52
C ALA A 206 -6.95 7.06 -12.02
N LEU A 207 -6.49 6.78 -13.25
CA LEU A 207 -6.46 5.43 -13.80
C LEU A 207 -5.60 4.48 -12.95
N ARG A 208 -4.43 4.94 -12.48
CA ARG A 208 -3.54 4.15 -11.62
C ARG A 208 -4.22 3.79 -10.31
N TYR A 209 -4.57 4.79 -9.49
CA TYR A 209 -5.09 4.52 -8.15
C TYR A 209 -6.47 3.86 -8.19
N ARG A 210 -7.33 4.16 -9.16
CA ARG A 210 -8.63 3.50 -9.28
C ARG A 210 -8.50 2.04 -9.72
N GLY A 211 -7.64 1.78 -10.73
CA GLY A 211 -7.30 0.42 -11.14
C GLY A 211 -6.65 -0.40 -10.02
N GLU A 212 -5.81 0.23 -9.20
CA GLU A 212 -5.18 -0.38 -8.03
C GLU A 212 -6.17 -0.68 -6.90
N ILE A 213 -7.11 0.23 -6.60
CA ILE A 213 -8.19 -0.04 -5.65
C ILE A 213 -9.06 -1.20 -6.14
N TYR A 214 -9.44 -1.23 -7.41
CA TYR A 214 -10.20 -2.35 -7.96
C TYR A 214 -9.43 -3.67 -7.88
N TYR A 215 -8.12 -3.66 -8.12
CA TYR A 215 -7.26 -4.82 -7.91
C TYR A 215 -7.28 -5.28 -6.44
N ILE A 216 -7.11 -4.35 -5.50
CA ILE A 216 -7.11 -4.62 -4.06
C ILE A 216 -8.44 -5.20 -3.56
N MET A 217 -9.54 -4.71 -4.12
CA MET A 217 -10.90 -5.19 -3.86
C MET A 217 -11.25 -6.49 -4.63
N LYS A 218 -10.29 -7.08 -5.36
CA LYS A 218 -10.46 -8.24 -6.25
C LYS A 218 -11.53 -8.05 -7.34
N LYS A 219 -11.83 -6.80 -7.70
CA LYS A 219 -12.71 -6.40 -8.81
C LYS A 219 -11.90 -6.34 -10.10
N TYR A 220 -11.36 -7.49 -10.51
CA TYR A 220 -10.38 -7.58 -11.59
C TYR A 220 -10.94 -7.11 -12.95
N GLU A 221 -12.23 -7.33 -13.22
CA GLU A 221 -12.94 -6.81 -14.40
C GLU A 221 -12.93 -5.28 -14.48
N ASN A 222 -13.06 -4.57 -13.35
CA ASN A 222 -12.95 -3.12 -13.32
C ASN A 222 -11.48 -2.67 -13.42
N SER A 223 -10.57 -3.39 -12.75
CA SER A 223 -9.13 -3.10 -12.75
C SER A 223 -8.52 -3.17 -14.16
N ILE A 224 -8.84 -4.21 -14.94
CA ILE A 224 -8.27 -4.42 -16.28
C ILE A 224 -8.64 -3.31 -17.27
N VAL A 225 -9.82 -2.68 -17.11
CA VAL A 225 -10.26 -1.54 -17.94
C VAL A 225 -9.37 -0.32 -17.72
N ASP A 226 -9.08 0.01 -16.46
CA ASP A 226 -8.23 1.16 -16.12
C ASP A 226 -6.74 0.85 -16.40
N LEU A 227 -6.28 -0.38 -16.14
CA LEU A 227 -4.93 -0.85 -16.48
C LEU A 227 -4.65 -0.77 -17.99
N LYS A 228 -5.58 -1.19 -18.85
CA LYS A 228 -5.41 -1.13 -20.31
C LYS A 228 -5.34 0.31 -20.82
N LYS A 229 -6.10 1.23 -20.23
CA LYS A 229 -5.98 2.68 -20.52
C LYS A 229 -4.64 3.23 -20.05
N LEU A 230 -4.22 2.91 -18.82
CA LEU A 230 -2.96 3.35 -18.24
C LEU A 230 -1.76 2.90 -19.07
N LEU A 231 -1.70 1.61 -19.44
CA LEU A 231 -0.61 1.04 -20.25
C LEU A 231 -0.57 1.59 -21.68
N LYS A 232 -1.71 2.03 -22.24
CA LYS A 232 -1.72 2.75 -23.53
C LYS A 232 -1.06 4.13 -23.45
N ILE A 233 -1.08 4.77 -22.28
CA ILE A 233 -0.52 6.11 -22.04
C ILE A 233 0.93 6.01 -21.52
N ASN A 234 1.20 5.07 -20.62
CA ASN A 234 2.50 4.79 -20.03
C ASN A 234 2.84 3.28 -20.15
N PRO A 235 3.37 2.82 -21.30
CA PRO A 235 3.67 1.40 -21.53
C PRO A 235 4.72 0.80 -20.60
N HIS A 236 5.53 1.63 -19.92
CA HIS A 236 6.63 1.22 -19.06
C HIS A 236 6.29 1.30 -17.56
N ASP A 237 5.01 1.46 -17.20
CA ASP A 237 4.62 1.40 -15.79
C ASP A 237 4.80 -0.02 -15.24
N ALA A 238 5.80 -0.21 -14.38
CA ALA A 238 6.18 -1.52 -13.87
C ALA A 238 5.01 -2.21 -13.13
N TRP A 239 4.36 -1.49 -12.22
CA TRP A 239 3.20 -1.98 -11.47
C TRP A 239 2.05 -2.36 -12.41
N ALA A 240 1.68 -1.50 -13.35
CA ALA A 240 0.55 -1.78 -14.23
C ALA A 240 0.82 -2.98 -15.15
N ASN A 241 2.06 -3.14 -15.62
CA ASN A 241 2.46 -4.30 -16.43
C ASN A 241 2.39 -5.61 -15.66
N GLU A 242 2.79 -5.63 -14.38
CA GLU A 242 2.74 -6.85 -13.57
C GLU A 242 1.31 -7.17 -13.12
N ALA A 243 0.54 -6.15 -12.69
CA ALA A 243 -0.88 -6.28 -12.35
C ALA A 243 -1.73 -6.78 -13.53
N HIS A 244 -1.49 -6.30 -14.75
CA HIS A 244 -2.18 -6.75 -15.96
C HIS A 244 -1.93 -8.25 -16.23
N LYS A 245 -0.68 -8.71 -16.13
CA LYS A 245 -0.31 -10.12 -16.29
C LYS A 245 -0.94 -11.05 -15.25
N PHE A 246 -1.22 -10.53 -14.05
CA PHE A 246 -1.92 -11.28 -13.00
C PHE A 246 -3.42 -11.36 -13.30
N VAL A 247 -4.04 -10.22 -13.61
CA VAL A 247 -5.48 -10.13 -13.90
C VAL A 247 -5.88 -10.94 -15.13
N GLU A 248 -5.07 -10.98 -16.19
CA GLU A 248 -5.35 -11.81 -17.38
C GLU A 248 -5.26 -13.33 -17.14
N LYS A 249 -4.78 -13.76 -15.96
CA LYS A 249 -4.64 -15.17 -15.56
C LYS A 249 -5.56 -15.59 -14.42
N SER A 250 -6.39 -14.67 -13.92
CA SER A 250 -7.26 -14.84 -12.74
C SER A 250 -8.72 -15.00 -13.16
#